data_AF-A0AAN7YLX9-F1
#
_entry.id   AF-A0AAN7YLX9-F1
#
_cell.length_a   1.000
_cell.length_b   1.000
_cell.length_c   1.000
_cell.angle_alpha   90.00
_cell.angle_beta   90.00
_cell.angle_gamma   90.00
#
_symmetry.space_group_name_H-M   'P 1'
#
loop_
_entity.id
_entity.type
_entity.pdbx_description
1 polymer ?
#
loop_
_entity_poly.entity_id
_entity_poly.type
_entity_poly.pdbx_seq_one_letter_code
_entity_poly.pdbx_strand_id
1 'polypeptide(L)'
;MDADYAALNATGTCTSCEVVQDHSAYWTPTPYFVYPNGTTVMVEQIGGMLAYYLYYLDNVTAFPEGFQMAAGDPLIRNFTGPFPDDPLSSWPTDPTDQYFLQQRAIGFNCLNYAIPPEPSLYRHQLPTKDYMDTTCTDGVRFEMAFPSCGKAGEIDSPNHKTHMAYPSLVKEGNCPSGYDVHYPFLFYETIWATHAFAGVVGTFVLSMGDPVGTGYHADFIMGWESQQFLQYALDTCRNPSGQIQDCALFDIQSDSLGANCTFAMPDVLKKDDPYGPRQGLPGNNQIQYGPEQAASSPIATTYKAGP
;
A
#
# COMPACT_ATOMS: atom_id res chain seq x y z
N MET A 1 2.71 2.64 18.48
CA MET A 1 4.10 2.17 18.41
C MET A 1 4.67 3.08 17.37
N ASP A 2 5.38 4.10 17.82
CA ASP A 2 5.72 5.22 16.94
C ASP A 2 7.10 4.86 16.40
N ALA A 3 7.12 4.07 15.34
CA ALA A 3 8.34 3.76 14.63
C ALA A 3 8.80 5.04 13.91
N ASP A 4 10.07 5.40 14.10
CA ASP A 4 10.72 6.49 13.41
C ASP A 4 11.99 5.99 12.71
N TYR A 5 12.63 6.86 11.92
CA TYR A 5 13.85 6.54 11.19
C TYR A 5 14.95 5.94 12.08
N ALA A 6 15.11 6.47 13.31
CA ALA A 6 16.12 6.01 14.24
C ALA A 6 15.81 4.61 14.78
N ALA A 7 14.54 4.30 15.03
CA ALA A 7 14.09 2.98 15.44
C ALA A 7 14.28 1.93 14.33
N LEU A 8 14.00 2.29 13.08
CA LEU A 8 14.19 1.41 11.92
C LEU A 8 15.68 1.11 11.65
N ASN A 9 16.55 2.11 11.85
CA ASN A 9 18.00 2.00 11.65
C ASN A 9 18.80 1.76 12.95
N ALA A 10 18.14 1.33 14.03
CA ALA A 10 18.81 1.05 15.29
C ALA A 10 19.82 -0.11 15.15
N THR A 11 20.93 -0.07 15.88
CA THR A 11 21.93 -1.14 15.81
C THR A 11 21.33 -2.50 16.16
N GLY A 12 21.52 -3.49 15.27
CA GLY A 12 20.99 -4.85 15.46
C GLY A 12 19.57 -5.05 14.93
N THR A 13 18.96 -4.05 14.29
CA THR A 13 17.78 -4.29 13.46
C THR A 13 18.18 -5.06 12.20
N CYS A 14 17.29 -5.94 11.77
CA CYS A 14 17.36 -6.61 10.48
C CYS A 14 16.28 -6.00 9.57
N THR A 15 16.29 -6.39 8.29
CA THR A 15 15.19 -6.12 7.37
C THR A 15 14.60 -7.41 6.80
N SER A 16 13.31 -7.39 6.51
CA SER A 16 12.63 -8.43 5.73
C SER A 16 12.70 -8.20 4.22
N CYS A 17 13.20 -7.05 3.76
CA CYS A 17 13.41 -6.75 2.34
C CYS A 17 14.61 -7.52 1.76
N GLU A 18 14.59 -7.82 0.46
CA GLU A 18 15.74 -8.46 -0.21
C GLU A 18 16.99 -7.57 -0.21
N VAL A 19 16.82 -6.25 -0.37
CA VAL A 19 17.92 -5.27 -0.25
C VAL A 19 18.18 -5.00 1.22
N VAL A 20 19.36 -5.38 1.73
CA VAL A 20 19.68 -5.29 3.16
C VAL A 20 19.75 -3.84 3.64
N GLN A 21 20.13 -2.90 2.79
CA GLN A 21 20.20 -1.47 3.13
C GLN A 21 18.83 -0.79 3.31
N ASP A 22 17.72 -1.49 3.06
CA ASP A 22 16.38 -0.95 3.16
C ASP A 22 15.68 -1.46 4.42
N HIS A 23 15.63 -0.63 5.46
CA HIS A 23 14.88 -0.91 6.69
C HIS A 23 13.55 -0.14 6.74
N SER A 24 13.06 0.35 5.60
CA SER A 24 11.82 1.13 5.55
C SER A 24 10.62 0.30 6.00
N ALA A 25 9.61 0.97 6.56
CA ALA A 25 8.35 0.34 6.91
C ALA A 25 7.33 0.54 5.79
N TYR A 26 6.81 -0.59 5.29
CA TYR A 26 5.79 -0.65 4.25
C TYR A 26 4.55 -1.30 4.84
N TRP A 27 3.39 -0.64 4.75
CA TRP A 27 2.16 -1.20 5.32
C TRP A 27 0.95 -0.96 4.44
N THR A 28 0.07 -1.95 4.37
CA THR A 28 -1.25 -1.88 3.73
C THR A 28 -2.30 -2.67 4.53
N PRO A 29 -3.60 -2.37 4.33
CA PRO A 29 -4.69 -3.20 4.79
C PRO A 29 -4.65 -4.64 4.30
N THR A 30 -4.69 -5.60 5.22
CA THR A 30 -4.93 -7.00 4.88
C THR A 30 -6.40 -7.26 4.57
N PRO A 31 -6.76 -7.97 3.48
CA PRO A 31 -8.10 -8.46 3.24
C PRO A 31 -8.44 -9.70 4.08
N TYR A 32 -9.71 -9.79 4.45
CA TYR A 32 -10.33 -10.90 5.18
C TYR A 32 -11.49 -11.44 4.37
N PHE A 33 -11.69 -12.76 4.45
CA PHE A 33 -12.91 -13.39 3.96
C PHE A 33 -13.92 -13.52 5.11
N VAL A 34 -15.12 -12.98 4.91
CA VAL A 34 -16.20 -12.97 5.90
C VAL A 34 -17.26 -13.99 5.48
N TYR A 35 -17.45 -15.01 6.31
CA TYR A 35 -18.48 -16.03 6.14
C TYR A 35 -19.87 -15.51 6.56
N PRO A 36 -20.97 -16.13 6.08
CA PRO A 36 -22.34 -15.73 6.44
C PRO A 36 -22.65 -15.79 7.95
N ASN A 37 -21.89 -16.59 8.70
CA ASN A 37 -22.03 -16.70 10.16
C ASN A 37 -21.24 -15.63 10.94
N GLY A 38 -20.66 -14.64 10.26
CA GLY A 38 -19.87 -13.56 10.87
C GLY A 38 -18.43 -13.94 11.24
N THR A 39 -18.03 -15.18 10.98
CA THR A 39 -16.63 -15.60 11.14
C THR A 39 -15.79 -15.01 10.03
N THR A 40 -14.56 -14.60 10.34
CA THR A 40 -13.59 -14.05 9.40
C THR A 40 -12.31 -14.87 9.43
N VAL A 41 -11.61 -14.92 8.30
CA VAL A 41 -10.26 -15.49 8.18
C VAL A 41 -9.42 -14.56 7.32
N MET A 42 -8.15 -14.39 7.68
CA MET A 42 -7.20 -13.64 6.87
C MET A 42 -7.02 -14.32 5.51
N VAL A 43 -7.05 -13.54 4.43
CA VAL A 43 -6.70 -14.07 3.10
C VAL A 43 -5.18 -14.21 3.03
N GLU A 44 -4.69 -15.32 2.51
CA GLU A 44 -3.26 -15.56 2.39
C GLU A 44 -2.61 -14.58 1.41
N GLN A 45 -1.47 -14.02 1.81
CA GLN A 45 -0.60 -13.22 0.95
C GLN A 45 0.33 -14.14 0.16
N ILE A 46 0.45 -13.92 -1.15
CA ILE A 46 1.31 -14.71 -2.03
C ILE A 46 2.58 -13.91 -2.33
N GLY A 47 3.74 -14.47 -1.97
CA GLY A 47 5.05 -13.94 -2.40
C GLY A 47 5.50 -12.63 -1.73
N GLY A 48 4.78 -12.13 -0.72
CA GLY A 48 5.14 -10.89 -0.02
C GLY A 48 4.60 -9.63 -0.70
N MET A 49 5.18 -8.48 -0.35
CA MET A 49 4.86 -7.17 -0.94
C MET A 49 6.05 -6.72 -1.76
N LEU A 50 5.78 -6.23 -2.97
CA LEU A 50 6.78 -5.55 -3.78
C LEU A 50 6.58 -4.04 -3.61
N ALA A 51 7.60 -3.36 -3.08
CA ALA A 51 7.67 -1.90 -3.01
C ALA A 51 8.60 -1.39 -4.12
N TYR A 52 8.01 -0.85 -5.19
CA TYR A 52 8.75 -0.35 -6.33
C TYR A 52 9.11 1.12 -6.16
N TYR A 53 10.35 1.46 -6.48
CA TYR A 53 10.84 2.83 -6.65
C TYR A 53 11.03 3.08 -8.15
N LEU A 54 10.00 3.58 -8.83
CA LEU A 54 10.00 3.71 -10.29
C LEU A 54 10.40 5.12 -10.76
N TYR A 55 11.07 5.14 -11.92
CA TYR A 55 11.51 6.36 -12.60
C TYR A 55 10.51 6.77 -13.68
N TYR A 56 9.67 7.76 -13.38
CA TYR A 56 8.88 8.48 -14.38
C TYR A 56 9.49 9.85 -14.72
N LEU A 57 10.50 10.27 -13.96
CA LEU A 57 11.27 11.49 -14.15
C LEU A 57 12.74 11.17 -13.96
N ASP A 58 13.61 11.81 -14.75
CA ASP A 58 15.05 11.58 -14.66
C ASP A 58 15.69 12.18 -13.41
N ASN A 59 15.10 13.26 -12.88
CA ASN A 59 15.65 14.04 -11.76
C ASN A 59 14.72 13.94 -10.54
N VAL A 60 14.75 12.79 -9.87
CA VAL A 60 14.04 12.58 -8.61
C VAL A 60 14.98 12.79 -7.42
N THR A 61 14.41 13.25 -6.31
CA THR A 61 15.08 13.40 -5.02
C THR A 61 14.73 12.18 -4.17
N ALA A 62 15.73 11.56 -3.54
CA ALA A 62 15.52 10.51 -2.56
C ALA A 62 14.72 11.02 -1.36
N PHE A 63 13.86 10.16 -0.80
CA PHE A 63 13.16 10.47 0.44
C PHE A 63 14.17 10.79 1.56
N PRO A 64 14.02 11.94 2.25
CA PRO A 64 14.92 12.31 3.34
C PRO A 64 14.75 11.40 4.56
N GLU A 65 15.77 11.41 5.42
CA GLU A 65 15.71 10.72 6.71
C GLU A 65 14.55 11.29 7.55
N GLY A 66 13.77 10.41 8.17
CA GLY A 66 12.56 10.80 8.92
C GLY A 66 11.32 11.05 8.06
N PHE A 67 11.41 10.87 6.74
CA PHE A 67 10.26 11.05 5.84
C PHE A 67 9.16 10.01 6.11
N GLN A 68 7.91 10.46 6.17
CA GLN A 68 6.74 9.61 6.34
C GLN A 68 5.63 10.07 5.40
N MET A 69 4.95 9.13 4.76
CA MET A 69 3.77 9.46 3.96
C MET A 69 2.71 8.36 4.01
N ALA A 70 1.45 8.78 3.88
CA ALA A 70 0.33 7.89 3.69
C ALA A 70 -0.36 8.18 2.34
N ALA A 71 -0.80 7.13 1.66
CA ALA A 71 -1.58 7.20 0.43
C ALA A 71 -3.01 6.67 0.66
N GLY A 72 -3.96 7.03 -0.20
CA GLY A 72 -5.39 6.66 -0.05
C GLY A 72 -6.13 7.36 1.10
N ASP A 73 -7.37 6.96 1.37
CA ASP A 73 -8.18 7.46 2.48
C ASP A 73 -9.05 6.34 3.08
N PRO A 74 -8.81 5.91 4.33
CA PRO A 74 -9.53 4.78 4.95
C PRO A 74 -11.03 4.99 5.11
N LEU A 75 -11.54 6.21 4.94
CA LEU A 75 -12.95 6.53 5.15
C LEU A 75 -13.81 6.42 3.88
N ILE A 76 -13.20 6.33 2.70
CA ILE A 76 -13.96 6.29 1.44
C ILE A 76 -14.63 4.91 1.26
N ARG A 77 -15.92 4.89 0.92
CA ARG A 77 -16.72 3.68 0.67
C ARG A 77 -17.44 3.70 -0.68
N ASN A 78 -16.99 4.57 -1.59
CA ASN A 78 -17.61 4.72 -2.90
C ASN A 78 -16.62 5.27 -3.92
N PHE A 79 -16.61 4.70 -5.12
CA PHE A 79 -15.91 5.23 -6.29
C PHE A 79 -16.96 5.67 -7.29
N THR A 80 -16.91 6.94 -7.69
CA THR A 80 -17.87 7.53 -8.63
C THR A 80 -17.26 7.84 -9.99
N GLY A 81 -16.00 7.46 -10.21
CA GLY A 81 -15.34 7.63 -11.50
C GLY A 81 -15.81 6.60 -12.55
N PRO A 82 -15.47 6.81 -13.82
CA PRO A 82 -15.71 5.82 -14.85
C PRO A 82 -14.85 4.57 -14.59
N PHE A 83 -15.38 3.41 -14.97
CA PHE A 83 -14.59 2.18 -15.07
C PHE A 83 -15.01 1.41 -16.35
N PRO A 84 -14.07 0.99 -17.20
CA PRO A 84 -12.64 1.32 -17.15
C PRO A 84 -12.40 2.82 -17.30
N ASP A 85 -11.26 3.29 -16.82
CA ASP A 85 -10.82 4.67 -17.02
C ASP A 85 -10.76 5.03 -18.51
N ASP A 86 -11.02 6.31 -18.82
CA ASP A 86 -10.74 6.85 -20.14
C ASP A 86 -9.24 6.68 -20.49
N PRO A 87 -8.86 6.61 -21.78
CA PRO A 87 -7.45 6.53 -22.17
C PRO A 87 -6.61 7.63 -21.54
N LEU A 88 -5.40 7.32 -21.05
CA LEU A 88 -4.54 8.28 -20.36
C LEU A 88 -4.33 9.59 -21.15
N SER A 89 -4.31 9.52 -22.49
CA SER A 89 -4.18 10.66 -23.39
C SER A 89 -5.33 11.68 -23.31
N SER A 90 -6.49 11.32 -22.76
CA SER A 90 -7.63 12.22 -22.57
C SER A 90 -7.75 12.75 -21.14
N TRP A 91 -6.86 12.36 -20.23
CA TRP A 91 -6.89 12.84 -18.86
C TRP A 91 -6.48 14.32 -18.79
N PRO A 92 -7.05 15.10 -17.85
CA PRO A 92 -6.59 16.46 -17.60
C PRO A 92 -5.11 16.48 -17.20
N THR A 93 -4.38 17.46 -17.70
CA THR A 93 -2.99 17.72 -17.27
C THR A 93 -2.91 18.67 -16.07
N ASP A 94 -4.05 19.14 -15.57
CA ASP A 94 -4.16 19.94 -14.37
C ASP A 94 -4.28 19.03 -13.13
N PRO A 95 -3.34 19.08 -12.18
CA PRO A 95 -3.32 18.17 -11.02
C PRO A 95 -4.20 18.66 -9.86
N THR A 96 -5.23 19.47 -10.09
CA THR A 96 -6.01 20.08 -9.00
C THR A 96 -6.99 19.11 -8.34
N ASP A 97 -7.50 18.11 -9.06
CA ASP A 97 -8.45 17.13 -8.52
C ASP A 97 -7.72 15.98 -7.78
N GLN A 98 -7.10 16.33 -6.66
CA GLN A 98 -6.35 15.38 -5.83
C GLN A 98 -7.22 14.26 -5.26
N TYR A 99 -8.51 14.50 -5.04
CA TYR A 99 -9.44 13.47 -4.59
C TYR A 99 -9.58 12.38 -5.68
N PHE A 100 -9.82 12.80 -6.92
CA PHE A 100 -9.95 11.86 -8.02
C PHE A 100 -8.65 11.13 -8.35
N LEU A 101 -7.51 11.83 -8.32
CA LEU A 101 -6.20 11.23 -8.50
C LEU A 101 -5.89 10.19 -7.41
N GLN A 102 -6.21 10.48 -6.15
CA GLN A 102 -6.07 9.53 -5.05
C GLN A 102 -6.93 8.28 -5.25
N GLN A 103 -8.15 8.40 -5.75
CA GLN A 103 -9.00 7.23 -6.03
C GLN A 103 -8.47 6.39 -7.19
N ARG A 104 -7.89 7.03 -8.21
CA ARG A 104 -7.21 6.35 -9.33
C ARG A 104 -5.85 5.75 -8.96
N ALA A 105 -5.31 6.10 -7.80
CA ALA A 105 -4.08 5.55 -7.24
C ALA A 105 -4.28 4.15 -6.61
N ILE A 106 -5.50 3.63 -6.61
CA ILE A 106 -5.86 2.30 -6.09
C ILE A 106 -6.06 1.33 -7.25
N GLY A 107 -5.51 0.11 -7.13
CA GLY A 107 -5.74 -0.99 -8.07
C GLY A 107 -6.12 -2.30 -7.36
N PHE A 108 -7.11 -3.00 -7.89
CA PHE A 108 -7.53 -4.34 -7.48
C PHE A 108 -7.56 -5.29 -8.68
N ASN A 109 -6.39 -5.50 -9.26
CA ASN A 109 -6.27 -6.18 -10.53
C ASN A 109 -6.55 -7.68 -10.40
N CYS A 110 -7.43 -8.19 -11.26
CA CYS A 110 -7.76 -9.59 -11.35
C CYS A 110 -6.60 -10.36 -11.98
N LEU A 111 -6.05 -11.35 -11.28
CA LEU A 111 -4.98 -12.17 -11.83
C LEU A 111 -5.56 -13.44 -12.47
N ASN A 112 -5.21 -13.60 -13.74
CA ASN A 112 -5.48 -14.79 -14.53
C ASN A 112 -4.37 -14.96 -15.56
N TYR A 113 -3.44 -15.86 -15.29
CA TYR A 113 -2.25 -16.03 -16.14
C TYR A 113 -2.55 -16.72 -17.49
N ALA A 114 -3.79 -17.16 -17.71
CA ALA A 114 -4.22 -17.72 -18.99
C ALA A 114 -4.77 -16.68 -19.98
N ILE A 115 -4.91 -15.42 -19.56
CA ILE A 115 -5.40 -14.31 -20.41
C ILE A 115 -4.46 -13.10 -20.34
N PRO A 116 -4.59 -12.10 -21.23
CA PRO A 116 -3.82 -10.86 -21.13
C PRO A 116 -4.04 -10.19 -19.75
N PRO A 117 -2.97 -9.74 -19.07
CA PRO A 117 -3.06 -9.16 -17.75
C PRO A 117 -3.72 -7.78 -17.77
N GLU A 118 -4.34 -7.41 -16.66
CA GLU A 118 -4.84 -6.05 -16.44
C GLU A 118 -3.68 -5.07 -16.21
N PRO A 119 -3.72 -3.85 -16.79
CA PRO A 119 -2.69 -2.85 -16.57
C PRO A 119 -2.69 -2.35 -15.11
N SER A 120 -1.55 -1.92 -14.57
CA SER A 120 -1.51 -1.43 -13.18
C SER A 120 -2.46 -0.26 -12.95
N LEU A 121 -3.15 -0.28 -11.81
CA LEU A 121 -4.20 0.64 -11.35
C LEU A 121 -5.48 0.55 -12.20
N TYR A 122 -5.83 -0.63 -12.71
CA TYR A 122 -6.98 -0.76 -13.61
C TYR A 122 -8.31 -0.64 -12.88
N ARG A 123 -8.45 -1.28 -11.70
CA ARG A 123 -9.71 -1.39 -10.96
C ARG A 123 -9.63 -0.62 -9.65
N HIS A 124 -10.49 0.38 -9.47
CA HIS A 124 -10.47 1.23 -8.27
C HIS A 124 -11.38 0.73 -7.13
N GLN A 125 -11.98 -0.45 -7.29
CA GLN A 125 -12.78 -1.15 -6.27
C GLN A 125 -12.49 -2.65 -6.38
N LEU A 126 -12.75 -3.39 -5.30
CA LEU A 126 -12.68 -4.86 -5.33
C LEU A 126 -13.64 -5.41 -6.40
N PRO A 127 -13.18 -6.34 -7.26
CA PRO A 127 -14.08 -7.08 -8.13
C PRO A 127 -15.18 -7.80 -7.32
N THR A 128 -16.36 -7.99 -7.93
CA THR A 128 -17.43 -8.74 -7.27
C THR A 128 -17.01 -10.18 -7.02
N LYS A 129 -17.56 -10.81 -5.98
CA LYS A 129 -17.26 -12.22 -5.64
C LYS A 129 -17.49 -13.16 -6.82
N ASP A 130 -18.59 -12.99 -7.54
CA ASP A 130 -18.90 -13.80 -8.72
C ASP A 130 -17.85 -13.62 -9.83
N TYR A 131 -17.38 -12.39 -10.05
CA TYR A 131 -16.32 -12.12 -11.04
C TYR A 131 -14.98 -12.73 -10.61
N MET A 132 -14.63 -12.62 -9.32
CA MET A 132 -13.42 -13.23 -8.77
C MET A 132 -13.43 -14.75 -8.95
N ASP A 133 -14.55 -15.40 -8.62
CA ASP A 133 -14.68 -16.85 -8.66
C ASP A 133 -14.52 -17.45 -10.05
N THR A 134 -14.95 -16.73 -11.09
CA THR A 134 -14.89 -17.22 -12.46
C THR A 134 -13.68 -16.72 -13.24
N THR A 135 -13.08 -15.61 -12.81
CA THR A 135 -12.10 -14.88 -13.64
C THR A 135 -10.75 -14.75 -12.97
N CYS A 136 -10.68 -14.47 -11.66
CA CYS A 136 -9.42 -14.18 -10.96
C CYS A 136 -8.78 -15.46 -10.42
N THR A 137 -8.46 -16.38 -11.33
CA THR A 137 -8.00 -17.75 -11.03
C THR A 137 -6.68 -17.80 -10.26
N ASP A 138 -5.90 -16.73 -10.31
CA ASP A 138 -4.58 -16.63 -9.68
C ASP A 138 -4.56 -15.61 -8.53
N GLY A 139 -5.74 -15.18 -8.06
CA GLY A 139 -5.90 -14.21 -6.97
C GLY A 139 -6.22 -12.79 -7.44
N VAL A 140 -6.18 -11.84 -6.51
CA VAL A 140 -6.35 -10.42 -6.80
C VAL A 140 -5.13 -9.67 -6.28
N ARG A 141 -4.60 -8.82 -7.15
CA ARG A 141 -3.42 -8.01 -6.88
C ARG A 141 -3.83 -6.63 -6.44
N PHE A 142 -3.51 -6.31 -5.20
CA PHE A 142 -3.80 -5.02 -4.60
C PHE A 142 -2.62 -4.10 -4.88
N GLU A 143 -2.93 -2.90 -5.34
CA GLU A 143 -1.97 -1.94 -5.83
C GLU A 143 -2.24 -0.58 -5.20
N MET A 144 -1.17 0.08 -4.76
CA MET A 144 -1.22 1.45 -4.23
C MET A 144 -0.11 2.28 -4.84
N ALA A 145 -0.51 3.35 -5.53
CA ALA A 145 0.39 4.40 -5.98
C ALA A 145 0.47 5.50 -4.93
N PHE A 146 1.69 5.92 -4.60
CA PHE A 146 1.90 7.05 -3.69
C PHE A 146 1.99 8.36 -4.47
N PRO A 147 1.62 9.49 -3.84
CA PRO A 147 1.92 10.81 -4.39
C PRO A 147 3.44 11.03 -4.49
N SER A 148 3.90 11.67 -5.57
CA SER A 148 5.33 11.88 -5.84
C SER A 148 5.75 13.35 -5.90
N CYS A 149 4.81 14.29 -5.83
CA CYS A 149 5.08 15.72 -5.75
C CYS A 149 5.08 16.15 -4.28
N GLY A 150 6.18 16.70 -3.78
CA GLY A 150 6.32 17.10 -2.38
C GLY A 150 6.63 18.59 -2.22
N LYS A 151 6.28 19.14 -1.06
CA LYS A 151 6.64 20.51 -0.71
C LYS A 151 8.10 20.60 -0.29
N ALA A 152 8.76 21.68 -0.70
CA ALA A 152 10.15 21.92 -0.34
C ALA A 152 10.32 22.05 1.18
N GLY A 153 11.20 21.22 1.76
CA GLY A 153 11.54 21.27 3.19
C GLY A 153 10.53 20.61 4.14
N GLU A 154 9.42 20.04 3.62
CA GLU A 154 8.48 19.25 4.43
C GLU A 154 8.78 17.75 4.23
N ILE A 155 9.14 17.07 5.32
CA ILE A 155 9.40 15.62 5.32
C ILE A 155 8.21 14.81 5.86
N ASP A 156 7.26 15.48 6.49
CA ASP A 156 6.05 14.91 7.04
C ASP A 156 5.01 16.02 7.28
N SER A 157 3.76 15.66 7.51
CA SER A 157 2.69 16.54 7.98
C SER A 157 1.86 15.85 9.07
N PRO A 158 1.06 16.57 9.89
CA PRO A 158 0.32 15.93 11.00
C PRO A 158 -0.64 14.81 10.62
N ASN A 159 -1.00 14.68 9.33
CA ASN A 159 -1.81 13.61 8.79
C ASN A 159 -1.05 12.71 7.80
N HIS A 160 0.28 12.86 7.72
CA HIS A 160 1.19 12.17 6.82
C HIS A 160 0.84 12.30 5.32
N LYS A 161 0.02 13.28 4.93
CA LYS A 161 -0.54 13.38 3.58
C LYS A 161 -0.33 14.74 2.94
N THR A 162 -0.67 15.83 3.65
CA THR A 162 -0.72 17.18 3.07
C THR A 162 0.62 17.81 2.66
N HIS A 163 1.75 17.17 2.97
CA HIS A 163 3.05 17.59 2.44
C HIS A 163 3.34 16.99 1.04
N MET A 164 2.47 16.08 0.57
CA MET A 164 2.56 15.40 -0.72
C MET A 164 1.30 15.63 -1.58
N ALA A 165 1.45 15.48 -2.89
CA ALA A 165 0.39 15.53 -3.88
C ALA A 165 0.68 14.59 -5.05
N TYR A 166 -0.37 14.09 -5.68
CA TYR A 166 -0.26 13.33 -6.92
C TYR A 166 0.03 14.26 -8.09
N PRO A 167 0.88 13.86 -9.05
CA PRO A 167 0.96 14.51 -10.33
C PRO A 167 -0.32 14.24 -11.15
N SER A 168 -0.52 15.02 -12.22
CA SER A 168 -1.78 15.04 -12.98
C SER A 168 -2.23 13.68 -13.57
N LEU A 169 -1.32 12.72 -13.73
CA LEU A 169 -1.59 11.38 -14.25
C LEU A 169 -1.32 10.27 -13.23
N VAL A 170 -1.36 10.60 -11.93
CA VAL A 170 -1.07 9.72 -10.77
C VAL A 170 0.38 9.26 -10.69
N LYS A 171 0.92 8.66 -11.76
CA LYS A 171 2.29 8.14 -11.83
C LYS A 171 3.29 9.22 -12.25
N GLU A 172 2.84 10.12 -13.11
CA GLU A 172 3.64 11.15 -13.77
C GLU A 172 2.79 12.38 -14.14
N GLY A 173 3.39 13.35 -14.83
CA GLY A 173 2.72 14.56 -15.29
C GLY A 173 3.07 15.77 -14.43
N ASN A 174 2.19 16.77 -14.44
CA ASN A 174 2.46 18.04 -13.77
C ASN A 174 2.21 17.93 -12.27
N CYS A 175 3.11 18.48 -11.46
CA CYS A 175 2.89 18.68 -10.03
C CYS A 175 2.07 19.96 -9.77
N PRO A 176 1.21 19.98 -8.74
CA PRO A 176 0.54 21.22 -8.32
C PRO A 176 1.53 22.28 -7.87
N SER A 177 1.17 23.55 -8.03
CA SER A 177 1.99 24.69 -7.55
C SER A 177 2.30 24.54 -6.05
N GLY A 178 3.57 24.71 -5.69
CA GLY A 178 4.08 24.57 -4.32
C GLY A 178 4.55 23.16 -3.94
N TYR A 179 4.36 22.17 -4.83
CA TYR A 179 4.87 20.80 -4.66
C TYR A 179 6.02 20.52 -5.64
N ASP A 180 7.09 21.32 -5.53
CA ASP A 180 8.17 21.38 -6.51
C ASP A 180 9.27 20.32 -6.33
N VAL A 181 9.19 19.50 -5.27
CA VAL A 181 10.12 18.37 -5.05
C VAL A 181 9.54 17.12 -5.69
N HIS A 182 10.29 16.50 -6.60
CA HIS A 182 9.85 15.26 -7.24
C HIS A 182 10.55 14.07 -6.58
N TYR A 183 9.77 13.20 -5.95
CA TYR A 183 10.23 11.95 -5.37
C TYR A 183 10.11 10.79 -6.37
N PRO A 184 10.85 9.67 -6.21
CA PRO A 184 10.59 8.47 -7.00
C PRO A 184 9.15 8.02 -6.81
N PHE A 185 8.56 7.44 -7.87
CA PHE A 185 7.20 6.93 -7.78
C PHE A 185 7.20 5.64 -6.97
N LEU A 186 6.74 5.73 -5.72
CA LEU A 186 6.58 4.58 -4.85
C LEU A 186 5.26 3.87 -5.18
N PHE A 187 5.36 2.58 -5.46
CA PHE A 187 4.21 1.76 -5.85
C PHE A 187 4.26 0.43 -5.10
N TYR A 188 3.18 0.08 -4.42
CA TYR A 188 3.07 -1.21 -3.74
C TYR A 188 2.24 -2.17 -4.55
N GLU A 189 2.69 -3.41 -4.58
CA GLU A 189 1.97 -4.54 -5.18
C GLU A 189 1.93 -5.68 -4.16
N THR A 190 0.74 -6.23 -3.92
CA THR A 190 0.56 -7.40 -3.05
C THR A 190 -0.48 -8.34 -3.64
N ILE A 191 -0.15 -9.61 -3.77
CA ILE A 191 -1.07 -10.62 -4.30
C ILE A 191 -1.76 -11.31 -3.13
N TRP A 192 -3.09 -11.39 -3.19
CA TRP A 192 -3.90 -12.10 -2.21
C TRP A 192 -4.58 -13.31 -2.84
N ALA A 193 -4.52 -14.45 -2.16
CA ALA A 193 -5.04 -15.75 -2.60
C ALA A 193 -6.59 -15.83 -2.54
N THR A 194 -7.28 -14.88 -3.15
CA THR A 194 -8.75 -14.83 -3.17
C THR A 194 -9.37 -16.03 -3.88
N HIS A 195 -8.66 -16.61 -4.85
CA HIS A 195 -9.08 -17.82 -5.57
C HIS A 195 -9.27 -19.04 -4.65
N ALA A 196 -8.62 -19.09 -3.48
CA ALA A 196 -8.81 -20.14 -2.48
C ALA A 196 -10.24 -20.18 -1.91
N PHE A 197 -11.01 -19.11 -2.11
CA PHE A 197 -12.40 -18.98 -1.68
C PHE A 197 -13.41 -19.13 -2.84
N ALA A 198 -12.97 -19.57 -4.02
CA ALA A 198 -13.85 -19.77 -5.18
C ALA A 198 -15.00 -20.75 -4.86
N GLY A 199 -16.24 -20.35 -5.14
CA GLY A 199 -17.43 -21.14 -4.83
C GLY A 199 -17.83 -21.18 -3.35
N VAL A 200 -17.06 -20.53 -2.46
CA VAL A 200 -17.41 -20.37 -1.05
C VAL A 200 -18.27 -19.12 -0.89
N VAL A 201 -19.42 -19.25 -0.25
CA VAL A 201 -20.32 -18.12 0.04
C VAL A 201 -19.69 -17.23 1.12
N GLY A 202 -19.56 -15.95 0.82
CA GLY A 202 -19.02 -14.92 1.72
C GLY A 202 -18.60 -13.67 0.96
N THR A 203 -17.94 -12.74 1.63
CA THR A 203 -17.45 -11.49 1.03
C THR A 203 -16.04 -11.17 1.48
N PHE A 204 -15.28 -10.48 0.64
CA PHE A 204 -13.99 -9.92 1.04
C PHE A 204 -14.18 -8.54 1.69
N VAL A 205 -13.39 -8.25 2.73
CA VAL A 205 -13.41 -6.98 3.47
C VAL A 205 -11.98 -6.63 3.89
N LEU A 206 -11.56 -5.38 3.72
CA LEU A 206 -10.27 -4.91 4.24
C LEU A 206 -10.29 -4.80 5.77
N SER A 207 -9.13 -4.93 6.43
CA SER A 207 -9.02 -5.03 7.90
C SER A 207 -9.64 -3.85 8.69
N MET A 208 -9.79 -2.68 8.08
CA MET A 208 -10.48 -1.50 8.63
C MET A 208 -11.99 -1.46 8.34
N GLY A 209 -12.56 -2.58 7.88
CA GLY A 209 -13.99 -2.72 7.67
C GLY A 209 -14.51 -2.11 6.38
N ASP A 210 -13.69 -2.09 5.32
CA ASP A 210 -14.13 -1.67 3.98
C ASP A 210 -14.47 -2.89 3.10
N PRO A 211 -15.75 -3.13 2.79
CA PRO A 211 -16.16 -4.21 1.90
C PRO A 211 -16.09 -3.85 0.40
N VAL A 212 -15.76 -2.59 0.06
CA VAL A 212 -15.75 -2.06 -1.30
C VAL A 212 -14.33 -1.97 -1.86
N GLY A 213 -13.35 -1.62 -1.01
CA GLY A 213 -11.94 -1.48 -1.36
C GLY A 213 -11.49 -0.04 -1.64
N THR A 214 -12.40 0.92 -1.80
CA THR A 214 -12.06 2.32 -2.10
C THR A 214 -11.37 3.05 -0.95
N GLY A 215 -11.45 2.48 0.25
CA GLY A 215 -10.73 2.93 1.43
C GLY A 215 -9.34 2.30 1.58
N TYR A 216 -8.85 1.59 0.57
CA TYR A 216 -7.48 1.08 0.56
C TYR A 216 -6.50 2.25 0.68
N HIS A 217 -5.49 2.05 1.51
CA HIS A 217 -4.48 3.04 1.85
C HIS A 217 -3.18 2.31 2.11
N ALA A 218 -2.11 3.08 2.24
CA ALA A 218 -0.81 2.53 2.57
C ALA A 218 0.02 3.55 3.31
N ASP A 219 0.95 3.06 4.11
CA ASP A 219 1.91 3.87 4.83
C ASP A 219 3.33 3.56 4.33
N PHE A 220 4.16 4.60 4.33
CA PHE A 220 5.59 4.54 4.09
C PHE A 220 6.32 5.31 5.17
N ILE A 221 7.29 4.66 5.82
CA ILE A 221 8.27 5.33 6.67
C ILE A 221 9.63 5.03 6.06
N MET A 222 10.36 6.08 5.69
CA MET A 222 11.70 5.96 5.16
C MET A 222 12.60 5.30 6.21
N GLY A 223 13.25 4.20 5.82
CA GLY A 223 14.23 3.50 6.65
C GLY A 223 15.42 2.98 5.85
N TRP A 224 15.64 3.41 4.61
CA TRP A 224 16.93 3.19 3.94
C TRP A 224 18.07 3.72 4.81
N GLU A 225 19.23 3.06 4.80
CA GLU A 225 20.38 3.38 5.68
C GLU A 225 20.80 4.86 5.67
N SER A 226 20.54 5.57 4.56
CA SER A 226 20.58 7.03 4.49
C SER A 226 19.88 7.56 3.25
N GLN A 227 19.47 8.82 3.28
CA GLN A 227 19.02 9.53 2.08
C GLN A 227 20.12 9.53 1.00
N GLN A 228 21.38 9.68 1.41
CA GLN A 228 22.51 9.71 0.47
C GLN A 228 22.66 8.38 -0.29
N PHE A 229 22.56 7.25 0.41
CA PHE A 229 22.63 5.94 -0.22
C PHE A 229 21.45 5.73 -1.18
N LEU A 230 20.23 6.03 -0.75
CA LEU A 230 19.05 5.93 -1.61
C LEU A 230 19.19 6.83 -2.86
N GLN A 231 19.68 8.07 -2.72
CA GLN A 231 19.94 8.94 -3.87
C GLN A 231 20.97 8.31 -4.81
N TYR A 232 22.06 7.77 -4.27
CA TYR A 232 23.09 7.14 -5.08
C TYR A 232 22.57 5.90 -5.84
N ALA A 233 21.68 5.13 -5.20
CA ALA A 233 20.97 4.04 -5.84
C ALA A 233 20.04 4.52 -6.96
N LEU A 234 19.24 5.57 -6.73
CA LEU A 234 18.35 6.16 -7.74
C LEU A 234 19.12 6.70 -8.96
N ASP A 235 20.32 7.23 -8.73
CA ASP A 235 21.16 7.79 -9.79
C ASP A 235 21.89 6.71 -10.59
N THR A 236 22.26 5.60 -9.92
CA THR A 236 23.14 4.56 -10.50
C THR A 236 22.37 3.37 -11.06
N CYS A 237 21.32 2.92 -10.36
CA CYS A 237 20.67 1.64 -10.61
C CYS A 237 19.44 1.79 -11.52
N ARG A 238 19.75 2.07 -12.80
CA ARG A 238 18.77 2.35 -13.86
C ARG A 238 18.69 1.27 -14.94
N ASN A 239 19.05 0.03 -14.61
CA ASN A 239 19.00 -1.07 -15.57
C ASN A 239 17.52 -1.36 -15.94
N PRO A 240 17.16 -1.41 -17.24
CA PRO A 240 15.79 -1.67 -17.69
C PRO A 240 15.30 -3.09 -17.41
N SER A 241 16.14 -4.00 -16.92
CA SER A 241 15.73 -5.36 -16.53
C SER A 241 14.71 -5.38 -15.39
N GLY A 242 14.71 -4.35 -14.53
CA GLY A 242 13.89 -4.30 -13.32
C GLY A 242 14.35 -5.27 -12.20
N GLN A 243 15.48 -5.95 -12.37
CA GLN A 243 16.02 -6.88 -11.37
C GLN A 243 16.94 -6.13 -10.40
N ILE A 244 16.68 -6.25 -9.09
CA ILE A 244 17.49 -5.59 -8.06
C ILE A 244 18.93 -6.12 -8.02
N GLN A 245 19.16 -7.36 -8.47
CA GLN A 245 20.46 -8.02 -8.52
C GLN A 245 21.41 -7.38 -9.54
N ASP A 246 20.88 -6.61 -10.50
CA ASP A 246 21.69 -5.88 -11.47
C ASP A 246 22.30 -4.59 -10.88
N CYS A 247 21.84 -4.17 -9.70
CA CYS A 247 22.38 -3.01 -8.99
C CYS A 247 23.51 -3.44 -8.05
N ALA A 248 24.77 -3.19 -8.46
CA ALA A 248 25.95 -3.56 -7.67
C ALA A 248 26.10 -2.81 -6.33
N LEU A 249 25.22 -1.84 -6.04
CA LEU A 249 25.19 -1.13 -4.77
C LEU A 249 24.45 -1.90 -3.67
N PHE A 250 23.57 -2.83 -4.04
CA PHE A 250 22.72 -3.53 -3.09
C PHE A 250 23.35 -4.82 -2.61
N ASP A 251 23.32 -5.02 -1.29
CA ASP A 251 23.58 -6.32 -0.71
C ASP A 251 22.24 -7.07 -0.68
N ILE A 252 22.20 -8.20 -1.40
CA ILE A 252 20.96 -8.98 -1.56
C ILE A 252 20.98 -10.18 -0.61
N GLN A 253 19.97 -10.25 0.25
CA GLN A 253 19.68 -11.43 1.06
C GLN A 253 18.61 -12.32 0.42
N SER A 254 18.57 -13.60 0.81
CA SER A 254 17.50 -14.50 0.39
C SER A 254 16.21 -14.24 1.18
N ASP A 255 15.06 -14.52 0.57
CA ASP A 255 13.74 -14.48 1.22
C ASP A 255 13.71 -15.25 2.55
N SER A 256 14.37 -16.41 2.60
CA SER A 256 14.42 -17.24 3.81
C SER A 256 15.15 -16.57 4.98
N LEU A 257 16.11 -15.69 4.70
CA LEU A 257 16.83 -14.93 5.70
C LEU A 257 15.99 -13.73 6.14
N GLY A 258 15.43 -12.98 5.18
CA GLY A 258 14.52 -11.86 5.46
C GLY A 258 13.28 -12.27 6.26
N ALA A 259 12.71 -13.46 5.99
CA ALA A 259 11.56 -14.01 6.71
C ALA A 259 11.84 -14.32 8.19
N ASN A 260 13.12 -14.45 8.59
CA ASN A 260 13.49 -14.59 10.01
C ASN A 260 13.54 -13.23 10.73
N CYS A 261 13.50 -12.12 9.98
CA CYS A 261 13.45 -10.80 10.58
C CYS A 261 12.08 -10.56 11.19
N THR A 262 12.05 -10.49 12.51
CA THR A 262 10.82 -10.31 13.30
C THR A 262 11.04 -9.22 14.32
N PHE A 263 9.95 -8.60 14.77
CA PHE A 263 9.96 -7.63 15.85
C PHE A 263 9.16 -8.16 17.05
N ALA A 264 9.45 -7.62 18.23
CA ALA A 264 8.70 -7.97 19.42
C ALA A 264 7.25 -7.47 19.29
N MET A 265 6.29 -8.41 19.28
CA MET A 265 4.87 -8.09 19.20
C MET A 265 4.46 -7.15 20.35
N PRO A 266 3.91 -5.95 20.06
CA PRO A 266 3.50 -5.02 21.11
C PRO A 266 2.40 -5.62 21.99
N ASP A 267 2.43 -5.30 23.28
CA ASP A 267 1.51 -5.86 24.28
C ASP A 267 0.02 -5.65 23.94
N VAL A 268 -0.29 -4.52 23.31
CA VAL A 268 -1.66 -4.17 22.90
C VAL A 268 -2.22 -5.12 21.83
N LEU A 269 -1.35 -5.80 21.06
CA LEU A 269 -1.74 -6.73 20.00
C LEU A 269 -1.67 -8.21 20.43
N LYS A 270 -1.02 -8.53 21.56
CA LYS A 270 -0.81 -9.93 22.01
C LYS A 270 -2.10 -10.74 22.22
N LYS A 271 -3.22 -10.06 22.44
CA LYS A 271 -4.54 -10.69 22.67
C LYS A 271 -5.40 -10.73 21.41
N ASP A 272 -4.96 -10.13 20.32
CA ASP A 272 -5.65 -10.15 19.05
C ASP A 272 -5.16 -11.35 18.23
N ASP A 273 -6.07 -12.02 17.53
CA ASP A 273 -5.73 -13.07 16.58
C ASP A 273 -6.06 -12.55 15.17
N PRO A 274 -5.05 -12.09 14.40
CA PRO A 274 -5.29 -11.58 13.07
C PRO A 274 -5.52 -12.70 12.05
N TYR A 275 -5.14 -13.94 12.31
CA TYR A 275 -5.22 -15.00 11.30
C TYR A 275 -6.63 -15.60 11.21
N GLY A 276 -7.27 -15.81 12.37
CA GLY A 276 -8.56 -16.48 12.46
C GLY A 276 -8.49 -17.99 12.20
N PRO A 277 -9.63 -18.69 12.09
CA PRO A 277 -10.99 -18.14 12.05
C PRO A 277 -11.44 -17.48 13.36
N ARG A 278 -12.11 -16.32 13.29
CA ARG A 278 -12.59 -15.58 14.47
C ARG A 278 -13.90 -14.84 14.21
N GLN A 279 -14.57 -14.36 15.24
CA GLN A 279 -15.72 -13.46 15.07
C GLN A 279 -15.26 -12.02 14.80
N GLY A 280 -15.86 -11.38 13.80
CA GLY A 280 -15.54 -10.00 13.42
C GLY A 280 -14.10 -9.81 12.91
N LEU A 281 -13.70 -8.56 12.66
CA LEU A 281 -12.34 -8.22 12.23
C LEU A 281 -11.39 -8.03 13.42
N PRO A 282 -10.07 -8.18 13.21
CA PRO A 282 -9.05 -7.76 14.18
C PRO A 282 -9.20 -6.30 14.61
N GLY A 283 -8.75 -6.01 15.82
CA GLY A 283 -8.96 -4.71 16.46
C GLY A 283 -10.42 -4.37 16.79
N ASN A 284 -11.36 -5.32 16.61
CA ASN A 284 -12.81 -5.10 16.67
C ASN A 284 -13.32 -4.05 15.66
N ASN A 285 -12.63 -3.92 14.52
CA ASN A 285 -13.04 -3.01 13.45
C ASN A 285 -14.44 -3.41 12.94
N GLN A 286 -15.32 -2.42 12.83
CA GLN A 286 -16.68 -2.62 12.32
C GLN A 286 -16.69 -2.57 10.80
N ILE A 287 -17.40 -3.50 10.17
CA ILE A 287 -17.65 -3.45 8.73
C ILE A 287 -18.63 -2.31 8.46
N GLN A 288 -18.22 -1.35 7.64
CA GLN A 288 -19.00 -0.17 7.30
C GLN A 288 -19.22 -0.12 5.78
N TYR A 289 -20.47 -0.32 5.38
CA TYR A 289 -20.88 -0.23 3.98
C TYR A 289 -21.10 1.24 3.58
N GLY A 290 -20.78 1.57 2.34
CA GLY A 290 -21.06 2.88 1.75
C GLY A 290 -22.49 3.03 1.23
N PRO A 291 -22.77 4.09 0.44
CA PRO A 291 -21.80 4.97 -0.22
C PRO A 291 -21.27 6.12 0.66
N GLU A 292 -21.85 6.36 1.83
CA GLU A 292 -21.38 7.38 2.75
C GLU A 292 -19.97 7.06 3.27
N GLN A 293 -19.22 8.10 3.63
CA GLN A 293 -17.94 7.90 4.30
C GLN A 293 -18.13 7.09 5.58
N ALA A 294 -17.19 6.19 5.85
CA ALA A 294 -17.16 5.46 7.09
C ALA A 294 -17.08 6.44 8.27
N ALA A 295 -17.86 6.18 9.32
CA ALA A 295 -17.64 6.86 10.58
C ALA A 295 -16.24 6.52 11.07
N SER A 296 -15.51 7.52 11.57
CA SER A 296 -14.29 7.26 12.33
C SER A 296 -14.69 6.31 13.46
N SER A 297 -14.20 5.07 13.39
CA SER A 297 -14.46 4.13 14.47
C SER A 297 -13.92 4.79 15.73
N PRO A 298 -14.69 4.85 16.84
CA PRO A 298 -14.04 5.09 18.11
C PRO A 298 -13.02 3.96 18.21
N ILE A 299 -11.73 4.28 18.12
CA ILE A 299 -10.67 3.39 18.60
C ILE A 299 -11.24 2.82 19.89
N ALA A 300 -11.37 1.50 19.98
CA ALA A 300 -11.89 0.85 21.16
C ALA A 300 -11.00 1.29 22.34
N THR A 301 -11.37 2.39 22.96
CA THR A 301 -10.75 3.04 24.09
C THR A 301 -11.24 2.26 25.30
N THR A 302 -10.92 0.97 25.29
CA THR A 302 -11.03 0.07 26.43
C THR A 302 -9.74 -0.72 26.60
N TYR A 303 -8.60 -0.10 26.28
CA TYR A 303 -7.36 -0.42 26.96
C TYR A 303 -7.03 0.75 27.88
N LYS A 304 -7.59 0.69 29.09
CA LYS A 304 -7.08 1.49 30.21
C LYS A 304 -5.59 1.22 30.30
N ALA A 305 -4.78 2.26 30.10
CA ALA A 305 -3.42 2.27 30.62
C ALA A 305 -3.53 1.96 32.13
N GLY A 306 -3.10 0.75 32.51
CA GLY A 306 -2.73 0.44 33.88
C GLY A 306 -1.40 1.12 34.20
N PRO A 307 -1.14 1.35 35.50
CA PRO A 307 -0.15 2.31 36.00
C PRO A 307 1.28 2.08 35.52
#